data_AF-A0A8J6VQE4-F1
#
_entry.id   AF-A0A8J6VQE4-F1
#
_cell.length_a   1.000
_cell.length_b   1.000
_cell.length_c   1.000
_cell.angle_alpha   90.00
_cell.angle_beta   90.00
_cell.angle_gamma   90.00
#
_symmetry.space_group_name_H-M   'P 1'
#
loop_
_entity.id
_entity.type
_entity.pdbx_description
1 polymer ?
#
loop_
_entity_poly.entity_id
_entity_poly.type
_entity_poly.pdbx_seq_one_letter_code
_entity_poly.pdbx_strand_id
1 'polypeptide(L)'
;MQRKSLDIKPLWLIAMGFSVSLVLFGLLYGLRRSQALQLRQELKQLAAQRNYEECISTAQTAFDHANRANFDAELESLLQQCEAGANWQNVQIRTLLGRAGWLWSVAISPDQQTLVNGSENGLIQLWNLASGELNQTISGHSGRVLAVAISPDGQTIASGSSDQTIKLWSLDGKQLNKLTGHTEAVRTLAISTDGQTLVSGSWDNTVKVWNLTTGQLIHTLSGHEKGVYSVAISPDGQTIASSSHDTTIKLWNLNTGELLHTLTGNLRQVRALTISPDGQTLASGGGDIKLWNIKTGELIRTFSGHTNLVLALAFSPDGQMLASSSRDIKLWNLQTGKLINTFSEHSGDVSSIAFSPDGRTLVSGSKDETIHILQR
;
A
#
# COMPACT_ATOMS: atom_id res chain seq x y z
N MET A 1 -15.60 -44.04 -46.30
CA MET A 1 -16.96 -43.93 -46.86
C MET A 1 -17.98 -43.93 -45.74
N GLN A 2 -18.86 -42.93 -45.77
CA GLN A 2 -20.26 -42.92 -45.33
C GLN A 2 -20.64 -43.19 -43.86
N ARG A 3 -21.08 -42.07 -43.24
CA ARG A 3 -22.22 -41.86 -42.31
C ARG A 3 -23.05 -43.09 -41.91
N LYS A 4 -23.31 -43.19 -40.60
CA LYS A 4 -24.64 -43.51 -40.07
C LYS A 4 -25.06 -42.41 -39.08
N SER A 5 -26.23 -41.84 -39.37
CA SER A 5 -27.02 -40.95 -38.54
C SER A 5 -27.58 -41.66 -37.32
N LEU A 6 -27.66 -40.98 -36.18
CA LEU A 6 -28.76 -41.21 -35.24
C LEU A 6 -29.42 -39.88 -34.89
N ASP A 7 -30.67 -39.77 -35.32
CA ASP A 7 -31.70 -38.85 -34.86
C ASP A 7 -31.98 -39.06 -33.37
N ILE A 8 -32.08 -37.97 -32.61
CA ILE A 8 -32.93 -37.91 -31.41
C ILE A 8 -33.72 -36.60 -31.46
N LYS A 9 -35.06 -36.75 -31.47
CA LYS A 9 -36.07 -35.68 -31.50
C LYS A 9 -36.15 -34.92 -30.16
N PRO A 10 -36.65 -33.66 -30.18
CA PRO A 10 -36.63 -32.75 -29.03
C PRO A 10 -37.86 -32.93 -28.16
N LEU A 11 -37.77 -32.67 -26.85
CA LEU A 11 -38.92 -32.33 -25.99
C LEU A 11 -38.45 -31.70 -24.65
N TRP A 12 -38.87 -30.44 -24.47
CA TRP A 12 -39.04 -29.63 -23.24
C TRP A 12 -37.83 -29.19 -22.40
N LEU A 13 -37.58 -27.86 -22.41
CA LEU A 13 -37.65 -27.04 -21.18
C LEU A 13 -37.91 -25.56 -21.51
N ILE A 14 -38.84 -24.99 -20.75
CA ILE A 14 -39.21 -23.57 -20.72
C ILE A 14 -38.23 -22.81 -19.81
N ALA A 15 -38.08 -21.50 -20.11
CA ALA A 15 -37.61 -20.40 -19.26
C ALA A 15 -36.11 -20.05 -19.22
N MET A 16 -35.86 -18.84 -19.76
CA MET A 16 -34.94 -17.79 -19.30
C MET A 16 -33.43 -18.10 -19.15
N GLY A 17 -32.64 -17.31 -19.88
CA GLY A 17 -31.37 -16.79 -19.38
C GLY A 17 -30.09 -17.38 -19.99
N PHE A 18 -29.40 -16.52 -20.75
CA PHE A 18 -27.94 -16.42 -20.91
C PHE A 18 -27.08 -17.50 -21.60
N SER A 19 -26.00 -16.96 -22.21
CA SER A 19 -24.73 -17.56 -22.68
C SER A 19 -24.75 -18.27 -24.05
N VAL A 20 -23.72 -18.29 -24.91
CA VAL A 20 -22.51 -17.52 -25.28
C VAL A 20 -21.76 -18.47 -26.25
N SER A 21 -21.20 -17.94 -27.35
CA SER A 21 -20.19 -18.54 -28.25
C SER A 21 -20.60 -19.74 -29.15
N LEU A 22 -20.07 -19.97 -30.36
CA LEU A 22 -18.77 -19.66 -30.99
C LEU A 22 -18.90 -19.50 -32.53
N VAL A 23 -18.17 -18.52 -33.07
CA VAL A 23 -17.16 -18.63 -34.15
C VAL A 23 -17.48 -19.47 -35.40
N LEU A 24 -17.58 -18.81 -36.56
CA LEU A 24 -16.77 -19.10 -37.76
C LEU A 24 -17.14 -18.15 -38.91
N PHE A 25 -16.31 -17.14 -39.16
CA PHE A 25 -15.33 -17.17 -40.25
C PHE A 25 -14.72 -15.78 -40.44
N GLY A 26 -13.46 -15.65 -40.00
CA GLY A 26 -12.58 -14.61 -40.49
C GLY A 26 -12.28 -14.87 -41.97
N LEU A 27 -12.51 -13.86 -42.80
CA LEU A 27 -11.71 -13.64 -43.98
C LEU A 27 -11.54 -12.13 -44.15
N LEU A 28 -10.29 -11.70 -43.92
CA LEU A 28 -9.70 -10.42 -44.27
C LEU A 28 -9.98 -9.23 -43.34
N TYR A 29 -8.86 -8.67 -42.88
CA TYR A 29 -8.64 -7.42 -42.17
C TYR A 29 -8.68 -7.52 -40.64
N GLY A 30 -7.46 -7.57 -40.08
CA GLY A 30 -7.21 -7.34 -38.66
C GLY A 30 -7.97 -6.14 -38.15
N LEU A 31 -8.45 -6.25 -36.90
CA LEU A 31 -9.36 -5.33 -36.24
C LEU A 31 -9.24 -3.91 -36.82
N ARG A 32 -10.25 -3.51 -37.60
CA ARG A 32 -10.38 -2.10 -37.99
C ARG A 32 -10.47 -1.30 -36.69
N ARG A 33 -9.89 -0.09 -36.65
CA ARG A 33 -9.91 0.80 -35.46
C ARG A 33 -11.27 0.83 -34.76
N SER A 34 -12.38 0.80 -35.53
CA SER A 34 -13.75 0.77 -35.02
C SER A 34 -14.08 -0.45 -34.16
N GLN A 35 -13.62 -1.65 -34.52
CA GLN A 35 -13.87 -2.88 -33.74
C GLN A 35 -13.05 -2.91 -32.45
N ALA A 36 -11.81 -2.42 -32.49
CA ALA A 36 -10.99 -2.26 -31.29
C ALA A 36 -11.57 -1.21 -30.31
N LEU A 37 -12.11 -0.12 -30.85
CA LEU A 37 -12.82 0.89 -30.07
C LEU A 37 -14.09 0.34 -29.40
N GLN A 38 -14.84 -0.50 -30.12
CA GLN A 38 -16.05 -1.13 -29.61
C GLN A 38 -15.74 -2.14 -28.50
N LEU A 39 -14.81 -3.07 -28.73
CA LEU A 39 -14.34 -4.02 -27.71
C LEU A 39 -13.84 -3.28 -26.45
N ARG A 40 -13.11 -2.17 -26.64
CA ARG A 40 -12.65 -1.34 -25.52
C ARG A 40 -13.80 -0.72 -24.73
N GLN A 41 -14.87 -0.30 -25.38
CA GLN A 41 -16.05 0.22 -24.69
C GLN A 41 -16.79 -0.88 -23.93
N GLU A 42 -16.92 -2.07 -24.52
CA GLU A 42 -17.55 -3.24 -23.89
C GLU A 42 -16.77 -3.70 -22.65
N LEU A 43 -15.44 -3.85 -22.74
CA LEU A 43 -14.60 -4.19 -21.58
C LEU A 43 -14.68 -3.12 -20.48
N LYS A 44 -14.74 -1.83 -20.84
CA LYS A 44 -14.94 -0.74 -19.87
C LYS A 44 -16.31 -0.79 -19.20
N GLN A 45 -17.35 -1.21 -19.91
CA GLN A 45 -18.69 -1.39 -19.34
C GLN A 45 -18.75 -2.59 -18.42
N LEU A 46 -18.20 -3.74 -18.82
CA LEU A 46 -18.13 -4.95 -17.99
C LEU A 46 -17.33 -4.70 -16.71
N ALA A 47 -16.19 -4.02 -16.82
CA ALA A 47 -15.41 -3.58 -15.66
C ALA A 47 -16.20 -2.62 -14.76
N ALA A 48 -16.98 -1.69 -15.34
CA ALA A 48 -17.82 -0.78 -14.57
C ALA A 48 -18.99 -1.47 -13.85
N GLN A 49 -19.47 -2.59 -14.40
CA GLN A 49 -20.52 -3.43 -13.84
C GLN A 49 -19.99 -4.47 -12.83
N ARG A 50 -18.67 -4.50 -12.58
CA ARG A 50 -17.98 -5.48 -11.72
C ARG A 50 -18.12 -6.94 -12.21
N ASN A 51 -18.42 -7.15 -13.49
CA ASN A 51 -18.51 -8.50 -14.05
C ASN A 51 -17.14 -8.95 -14.59
N TYR A 52 -16.22 -9.24 -13.66
CA TYR A 52 -14.82 -9.46 -14.00
C TYR A 52 -14.56 -10.80 -14.70
N GLU A 53 -15.33 -11.85 -14.41
CA GLU A 53 -15.22 -13.13 -15.14
C GLU A 53 -15.56 -12.94 -16.63
N GLU A 54 -16.63 -12.19 -16.92
CA GLU A 54 -17.02 -11.86 -18.30
C GLU A 54 -16.02 -10.88 -18.94
N CYS A 55 -15.47 -9.92 -18.18
CA CYS A 55 -14.38 -9.05 -18.65
C CYS A 55 -13.16 -9.86 -19.09
N ILE A 56 -12.68 -10.77 -18.23
CA ILE A 56 -11.47 -11.58 -18.46
C ILE A 56 -11.69 -12.53 -19.63
N SER A 57 -12.83 -13.24 -19.67
CA SER A 57 -13.15 -14.16 -20.76
C SER A 57 -13.27 -13.44 -22.11
N THR A 58 -13.91 -12.26 -22.14
CA THR A 58 -14.06 -11.46 -23.36
C THR A 58 -12.73 -10.93 -23.86
N ALA A 59 -11.85 -10.49 -22.95
CA ALA A 59 -10.52 -9.99 -23.31
C ALA A 59 -9.56 -11.12 -23.74
N GLN A 60 -9.59 -12.29 -23.11
CA GLN A 60 -8.82 -13.48 -23.53
C GLN A 60 -9.25 -13.95 -24.93
N THR A 61 -10.56 -14.02 -25.18
CA THR A 61 -11.10 -14.38 -26.50
C THR A 61 -10.65 -13.38 -27.58
N ALA A 62 -10.64 -12.09 -27.25
CA ALA A 62 -10.17 -11.06 -28.17
C ALA A 62 -8.65 -11.13 -28.44
N PHE A 63 -7.85 -11.50 -27.43
CA PHE A 63 -6.41 -11.71 -27.54
C PHE A 63 -6.07 -12.89 -28.45
N ASP A 64 -6.72 -14.04 -28.24
CA ASP A 64 -6.53 -15.25 -29.07
C ASP A 64 -6.86 -14.98 -30.55
N HIS A 65 -7.73 -14.01 -30.82
CA HIS A 65 -8.09 -13.57 -32.18
C HIS A 65 -7.20 -12.45 -32.74
N ALA A 66 -6.43 -11.73 -31.91
CA ALA A 66 -5.66 -10.55 -32.29
C ALA A 66 -4.15 -10.85 -32.37
N ASN A 67 -3.64 -11.05 -33.59
CA ASN A 67 -2.23 -11.39 -33.82
C ASN A 67 -1.36 -10.11 -34.04
N ARG A 68 -1.21 -9.21 -33.03
CA ARG A 68 -0.40 -7.96 -33.17
C ARG A 68 0.25 -7.42 -31.89
N ALA A 69 1.58 -7.29 -31.95
CA ALA A 69 2.50 -6.74 -30.94
C ALA A 69 2.23 -5.32 -30.37
N ASN A 70 1.29 -4.54 -30.94
CA ASN A 70 0.94 -3.19 -30.45
C ASN A 70 -0.47 -3.09 -29.85
N PHE A 71 -1.25 -4.19 -29.83
CA PHE A 71 -2.54 -4.27 -29.13
C PHE A 71 -2.38 -4.90 -27.74
N ASP A 72 -1.30 -5.65 -27.56
CA ASP A 72 -1.08 -6.50 -26.39
C ASP A 72 -0.87 -5.66 -25.12
N ALA A 73 -0.05 -4.61 -25.14
CA ALA A 73 0.25 -3.84 -23.93
C ALA A 73 -0.96 -3.11 -23.31
N GLU A 74 -1.88 -2.57 -24.13
CA GLU A 74 -3.06 -1.86 -23.62
C GLU A 74 -4.16 -2.85 -23.19
N LEU A 75 -4.29 -4.00 -23.87
CA LEU A 75 -5.23 -5.07 -23.51
C LEU A 75 -4.75 -5.83 -22.27
N GLU A 76 -3.47 -6.17 -22.18
CA GLU A 76 -2.84 -6.75 -20.99
C GLU A 76 -2.99 -5.81 -19.79
N SER A 77 -2.78 -4.50 -19.98
CA SER A 77 -3.04 -3.52 -18.92
C SER A 77 -4.50 -3.56 -18.46
N LEU A 78 -5.47 -3.68 -19.37
CA LEU A 78 -6.90 -3.78 -19.02
C LEU A 78 -7.27 -5.12 -18.36
N LEU A 79 -6.67 -6.23 -18.81
CA LEU A 79 -6.83 -7.56 -18.20
C LEU A 79 -6.29 -7.57 -16.78
N GLN A 80 -5.07 -7.08 -16.60
CA GLN A 80 -4.43 -6.97 -15.29
C GLN A 80 -5.24 -6.06 -14.34
N GLN A 81 -5.91 -5.03 -14.87
CA GLN A 81 -6.86 -4.22 -14.10
C GLN A 81 -8.12 -4.98 -13.68
N CYS A 82 -8.74 -5.76 -14.59
CA CYS A 82 -9.90 -6.58 -14.26
C CYS A 82 -9.55 -7.66 -13.22
N GLU A 83 -8.39 -8.30 -13.35
CA GLU A 83 -7.89 -9.29 -12.39
C GLU A 83 -7.53 -8.69 -11.03
N ALA A 84 -6.81 -7.56 -11.00
CA ALA A 84 -6.45 -6.89 -9.75
C ALA A 84 -7.68 -6.41 -8.97
N GLY A 85 -8.71 -5.93 -9.67
CA GLY A 85 -9.98 -5.52 -9.07
C GLY A 85 -10.83 -6.69 -8.56
N ALA A 86 -10.82 -7.82 -9.26
CA ALA A 86 -11.58 -9.02 -8.91
C ALA A 86 -11.03 -9.71 -7.64
N ASN A 87 -9.72 -9.85 -7.53
CA ASN A 87 -9.10 -10.62 -6.45
C ASN A 87 -9.33 -9.97 -5.06
N TRP A 88 -9.40 -8.64 -4.99
CA TRP A 88 -9.66 -7.94 -3.72
C TRP A 88 -11.15 -7.83 -3.36
N GLN A 89 -12.08 -8.46 -4.08
CA GLN A 89 -13.50 -8.53 -3.67
C GLN A 89 -13.79 -9.69 -2.71
N ASN A 90 -13.07 -10.81 -2.84
CA ASN A 90 -13.27 -12.05 -2.07
C ASN A 90 -12.08 -12.34 -1.17
N VAL A 91 -11.84 -11.44 -0.22
CA VAL A 91 -10.65 -11.46 0.65
C VAL A 91 -10.88 -12.35 1.86
N GLN A 92 -9.92 -13.22 2.17
CA GLN A 92 -9.86 -13.93 3.45
C GLN A 92 -9.27 -13.01 4.52
N ILE A 93 -9.97 -12.88 5.64
CA ILE A 93 -9.55 -12.01 6.75
C ILE A 93 -9.23 -12.87 7.97
N ARG A 94 -7.99 -12.78 8.43
CA ARG A 94 -7.56 -13.34 9.71
C ARG A 94 -7.34 -12.23 10.71
N THR A 95 -7.95 -12.36 11.89
CA THR A 95 -7.77 -11.42 13.01
C THR A 95 -6.77 -11.97 14.02
N LEU A 96 -5.71 -11.21 14.31
CA LEU A 96 -4.76 -11.49 15.38
C LEU A 96 -5.06 -10.57 16.57
N LEU A 97 -5.06 -11.13 17.77
CA LEU A 97 -5.30 -10.43 19.02
C LEU A 97 -3.98 -10.20 19.77
N GLY A 98 -3.38 -9.05 19.57
CA GLY A 98 -2.23 -8.59 20.34
C GLY A 98 -2.73 -7.94 21.63
N ARG A 99 -2.68 -8.64 22.77
CA ARG A 99 -3.08 -8.12 24.10
C ARG A 99 -2.12 -7.03 24.62
N ALA A 100 -1.87 -5.99 23.82
CA ALA A 100 -0.85 -4.98 24.03
C ALA A 100 -1.42 -3.54 23.96
N GLY A 101 -2.75 -3.39 23.96
CA GLY A 101 -3.44 -2.10 23.80
C GLY A 101 -3.49 -1.66 22.34
N TRP A 102 -3.66 -0.36 22.11
CA TRP A 102 -3.77 0.17 20.74
C TRP A 102 -2.52 -0.15 19.92
N LEU A 103 -2.73 -0.58 18.68
CA LEU A 103 -1.64 -0.78 17.75
C LEU A 103 -1.40 0.53 17.00
N TRP A 104 -0.14 0.95 16.87
CA TRP A 104 0.24 2.21 16.23
C TRP A 104 0.90 2.02 14.87
N SER A 105 1.63 0.92 14.70
CA SER A 105 2.44 0.66 13.51
C SER A 105 2.52 -0.83 13.26
N VAL A 106 2.50 -1.22 11.98
CA VAL A 106 2.74 -2.59 11.53
C VAL A 106 3.75 -2.61 10.38
N ALA A 107 4.54 -3.68 10.27
CA ALA A 107 5.49 -3.88 9.17
C ALA A 107 5.63 -5.38 8.86
N ILE A 108 5.77 -5.73 7.57
CA ILE A 108 6.03 -7.10 7.11
C ILE A 108 7.51 -7.22 6.73
N SER A 109 8.14 -8.34 7.09
CA SER A 109 9.53 -8.61 6.72
C SER A 109 9.65 -8.87 5.21
N PRO A 110 10.82 -8.55 4.60
CA PRO A 110 11.03 -8.76 3.17
C PRO A 110 10.85 -10.22 2.70
N ASP A 111 11.14 -11.18 3.56
CA ASP A 111 10.95 -12.62 3.31
C ASP A 111 9.49 -13.11 3.46
N GLN A 112 8.58 -12.23 3.88
CA GLN A 112 7.15 -12.49 4.09
C GLN A 112 6.85 -13.53 5.19
N GLN A 113 7.78 -13.72 6.13
CA GLN A 113 7.60 -14.69 7.22
C GLN A 113 7.17 -14.03 8.52
N THR A 114 7.60 -12.79 8.75
CA THR A 114 7.42 -12.08 10.02
C THR A 114 6.59 -10.83 9.84
N LEU A 115 5.60 -10.65 10.71
CA LEU A 115 4.87 -9.41 10.91
C LEU A 115 5.30 -8.81 12.24
N VAL A 116 5.63 -7.52 12.25
CA VAL A 116 5.98 -6.77 13.47
C VAL A 116 4.91 -5.73 13.75
N ASN A 117 4.51 -5.59 15.00
CA ASN A 117 3.69 -4.45 15.45
C ASN A 117 4.39 -3.64 16.56
N GLY A 118 4.01 -2.37 16.67
CA GLY A 118 4.29 -1.51 17.82
C GLY A 118 3.00 -1.09 18.51
N SER A 119 3.00 -1.08 19.85
CA SER A 119 1.80 -0.93 20.66
C SER A 119 1.84 0.20 21.69
N GLU A 120 0.66 0.57 22.18
CA GLU A 120 0.42 1.56 23.23
C GLU A 120 1.18 1.25 24.52
N ASN A 121 1.28 -0.03 24.89
CA ASN A 121 1.93 -0.47 26.12
C ASN A 121 3.47 -0.53 26.03
N GLY A 122 4.05 -0.02 24.95
CA GLY A 122 5.51 0.00 24.75
C GLY A 122 6.10 -1.34 24.31
N LEU A 123 5.25 -2.29 23.90
CA LEU A 123 5.66 -3.60 23.41
C LEU A 123 5.82 -3.60 21.90
N ILE A 124 6.77 -4.40 21.43
CA ILE A 124 6.93 -4.79 20.02
C ILE A 124 6.65 -6.29 19.94
N GLN A 125 5.75 -6.69 19.05
CA GLN A 125 5.37 -8.09 18.90
C GLN A 125 5.70 -8.60 17.51
N LEU A 126 6.30 -9.78 17.44
CA LEU A 126 6.68 -10.47 16.21
C LEU A 126 5.77 -11.68 16.03
N TRP A 127 5.13 -11.76 14.87
CA TRP A 127 4.16 -12.79 14.53
C TRP A 127 4.64 -13.55 13.31
N ASN A 128 4.35 -14.84 13.25
CA ASN A 128 4.44 -15.60 12.01
C ASN A 128 3.30 -15.14 11.08
N LEU A 129 3.63 -14.63 9.90
CA LEU A 129 2.63 -14.08 8.98
C LEU A 129 1.68 -15.16 8.45
N ALA A 130 2.16 -16.40 8.24
CA ALA A 130 1.37 -17.48 7.67
C ALA A 130 0.45 -18.14 8.71
N SER A 131 0.98 -18.49 9.89
CA SER A 131 0.20 -19.14 10.96
C SER A 131 -0.62 -18.14 11.78
N GLY A 132 -0.16 -16.89 11.89
CA GLY A 132 -0.72 -15.89 12.79
C GLY A 132 -0.30 -16.06 14.25
N GLU A 133 0.68 -16.93 14.53
CA GLU A 133 1.15 -17.18 15.88
C GLU A 133 2.12 -16.09 16.36
N LEU A 134 2.05 -15.76 17.64
CA LEU A 134 2.97 -14.82 18.28
C LEU A 134 4.30 -15.54 18.56
N ASN A 135 5.36 -15.16 17.84
CA ASN A 135 6.69 -15.76 17.98
C ASN A 135 7.47 -15.14 19.13
N GLN A 136 7.41 -13.81 19.26
CA GLN A 136 8.24 -13.09 20.24
C GLN A 136 7.56 -11.79 20.69
N THR A 137 7.80 -11.40 21.94
CA THR A 137 7.43 -10.08 22.48
C THR A 137 8.66 -9.40 23.05
N ILE A 138 8.99 -8.23 22.52
CA ILE A 138 10.13 -7.42 22.93
C ILE A 138 9.61 -6.28 23.81
N SER A 139 10.26 -6.10 24.95
CA SER A 139 10.02 -4.99 25.88
C SER A 139 11.32 -4.20 26.09
N GLY A 140 11.20 -2.90 26.36
CA GLY A 140 12.37 -2.06 26.67
C GLY A 140 12.23 -0.58 26.32
N HIS A 141 11.14 -0.18 25.66
CA HIS A 141 10.70 1.21 25.64
C HIS A 141 9.91 1.53 26.92
N SER A 142 10.06 2.76 27.43
CA SER A 142 9.32 3.23 28.62
C SER A 142 8.02 3.98 28.26
N GLY A 143 7.69 4.04 26.97
CA GLY A 143 6.50 4.69 26.44
C GLY A 143 5.98 3.94 25.23
N ARG A 144 4.91 4.47 24.62
CA ARG A 144 4.24 3.91 23.44
C ARG A 144 5.24 3.65 22.32
N VAL A 145 5.16 2.51 21.65
CA VAL A 145 5.90 2.30 20.40
C VAL A 145 5.02 2.78 19.26
N LEU A 146 5.35 3.95 18.71
CA LEU A 146 4.53 4.65 17.73
C LEU A 146 4.88 4.26 16.29
N ALA A 147 6.09 3.76 16.06
CA ALA A 147 6.59 3.37 14.75
C ALA A 147 7.46 2.11 14.85
N VAL A 148 7.31 1.21 13.89
CA VAL A 148 8.21 0.06 13.68
C VAL A 148 8.56 -0.04 12.20
N ALA A 149 9.81 -0.42 11.92
CA ALA A 149 10.30 -0.72 10.57
C ALA A 149 11.24 -1.92 10.62
N ILE A 150 11.26 -2.71 9.55
CA ILE A 150 12.18 -3.84 9.39
C ILE A 150 13.16 -3.46 8.30
N SER A 151 14.43 -3.72 8.55
CA SER A 151 15.51 -3.51 7.58
C SER A 151 15.35 -4.40 6.34
N PRO A 152 15.86 -3.97 5.17
CA PRO A 152 15.73 -4.73 3.92
C PRO A 152 16.37 -6.13 3.94
N ASP A 153 17.37 -6.36 4.80
CA ASP A 153 17.96 -7.69 5.00
C ASP A 153 17.12 -8.60 5.93
N GLY A 154 16.06 -8.05 6.54
CA GLY A 154 15.17 -8.73 7.46
C GLY A 154 15.73 -8.93 8.87
N GLN A 155 16.95 -8.49 9.19
CA GLN A 155 17.66 -8.89 10.42
C GLN A 155 17.49 -7.91 11.56
N THR A 156 17.25 -6.64 11.25
CA THR A 156 17.11 -5.55 12.23
C THR A 156 15.70 -4.96 12.22
N ILE A 157 15.14 -4.78 13.41
CA ILE A 157 13.91 -4.02 13.67
C ILE A 157 14.29 -2.67 14.25
N ALA A 158 13.76 -1.58 13.71
CA ALA A 158 13.83 -0.26 14.31
C ALA A 158 12.48 0.11 14.94
N SER A 159 12.50 0.68 16.14
CA SER A 159 11.30 1.18 16.83
C SER A 159 11.46 2.60 17.31
N GLY A 160 10.45 3.44 17.09
CA GLY A 160 10.36 4.81 17.54
C GLY A 160 9.27 4.96 18.60
N SER A 161 9.56 5.67 19.68
CA SER A 161 8.69 5.70 20.86
C SER A 161 8.38 7.10 21.38
N SER A 162 7.28 7.19 22.15
CA SER A 162 6.96 8.35 22.97
C SER A 162 7.97 8.60 24.10
N ASP A 163 8.89 7.67 24.36
CA ASP A 163 10.04 7.89 25.26
C ASP A 163 11.17 8.72 24.62
N GLN A 164 10.93 9.28 23.43
CA GLN A 164 11.84 10.16 22.68
C GLN A 164 13.06 9.43 22.09
N THR A 165 13.09 8.10 22.16
CA THR A 165 14.21 7.28 21.67
C THR A 165 13.83 6.44 20.46
N ILE A 166 14.85 6.09 19.69
CA ILE A 166 14.78 5.05 18.67
C ILE A 166 15.63 3.88 19.17
N LYS A 167 15.14 2.66 19.08
CA LYS A 167 15.90 1.46 19.43
C LYS A 167 15.98 0.52 18.24
N LEU A 168 17.13 -0.11 18.08
CA LEU A 168 17.37 -1.16 17.09
C LEU A 168 17.42 -2.50 17.81
N TRP A 169 16.80 -3.51 17.23
CA TRP A 169 16.66 -4.85 17.81
C TRP A 169 16.98 -5.90 16.76
N SER A 170 17.55 -7.02 17.18
CA SER A 170 17.51 -8.25 16.39
C SER A 170 16.17 -8.94 16.55
N LEU A 171 15.85 -9.85 15.62
CA LEU A 171 14.59 -10.62 15.65
C LEU A 171 14.40 -11.48 16.91
N ASP A 172 15.51 -11.87 17.57
CA ASP A 172 15.48 -12.60 18.85
C ASP A 172 15.12 -11.70 20.05
N GLY A 173 15.02 -10.39 19.85
CA GLY A 173 14.64 -9.41 20.88
C GLY A 173 15.81 -8.73 21.60
N LYS A 174 17.06 -8.99 21.19
CA LYS A 174 18.21 -8.27 21.77
C LYS A 174 18.28 -6.84 21.24
N GLN A 175 18.43 -5.87 22.15
CA GLN A 175 18.70 -4.48 21.78
C GLN A 175 20.11 -4.37 21.18
N LEU A 176 20.20 -3.97 19.92
CA LEU A 176 21.45 -3.76 19.18
C LEU A 176 21.99 -2.35 19.38
N ASN A 177 21.12 -1.35 19.35
CA ASN A 177 21.51 0.05 19.49
C ASN A 177 20.37 0.91 20.06
N LYS A 178 20.70 2.10 20.58
CA LYS A 178 19.76 3.11 21.07
C LYS A 178 20.18 4.47 20.54
N LEU A 179 19.34 5.07 19.70
CA LEU A 179 19.56 6.40 19.13
C LEU A 179 18.80 7.43 19.97
N THR A 180 19.53 8.43 20.44
CA THR A 180 19.02 9.54 21.24
C THR A 180 19.34 10.86 20.55
N GLY A 181 18.40 11.80 20.56
CA GLY A 181 18.61 13.13 19.99
C GLY A 181 17.33 13.87 19.62
N HIS A 182 16.20 13.17 19.50
CA HIS A 182 14.88 13.80 19.53
C HIS A 182 14.53 14.26 20.94
N THR A 183 13.76 15.33 21.05
CA THR A 183 13.35 15.95 22.33
C THR A 183 11.87 15.70 22.67
N GLU A 184 11.14 15.09 21.75
CA GLU A 184 9.75 14.69 21.89
C GLU A 184 9.52 13.34 21.20
N ALA A 185 8.31 12.80 21.34
CA ALA A 185 7.92 11.49 20.83
C ALA A 185 8.32 11.24 19.36
N VAL A 186 9.01 10.13 19.10
CA VAL A 186 9.36 9.70 17.74
C VAL A 186 8.17 8.99 17.13
N ARG A 187 7.52 9.64 16.17
CA ARG A 187 6.21 9.24 15.65
C ARG A 187 6.31 8.31 14.43
N THR A 188 7.39 8.37 13.67
CA THR A 188 7.50 7.69 12.37
C THR A 188 8.95 7.37 12.05
N LEU A 189 9.16 6.26 11.35
CA LEU A 189 10.46 5.76 10.93
C LEU A 189 10.40 5.27 9.48
N ALA A 190 11.50 5.43 8.74
CA ALA A 190 11.73 4.78 7.46
C ALA A 190 13.19 4.32 7.38
N ILE A 191 13.44 3.15 6.78
CA ILE A 191 14.79 2.63 6.50
C ILE A 191 14.99 2.67 4.99
N SER A 192 16.16 3.10 4.53
CA SER A 192 16.51 3.13 3.10
C SER A 192 16.59 1.72 2.52
N THR A 193 16.41 1.61 1.20
CA THR A 193 16.42 0.33 0.46
C THR A 193 17.76 -0.40 0.54
N ASP A 194 18.86 0.32 0.74
CA ASP A 194 20.20 -0.23 0.98
C ASP A 194 20.45 -0.65 2.44
N GLY A 195 19.51 -0.37 3.35
CA GLY A 195 19.62 -0.68 4.78
C GLY A 195 20.63 0.17 5.55
N GLN A 196 21.21 1.22 4.97
CA GLN A 196 22.28 2.00 5.62
C GLN A 196 21.78 3.23 6.37
N THR A 197 20.62 3.75 5.98
CA THR A 197 20.08 5.02 6.49
C THR A 197 18.74 4.80 7.17
N LEU A 198 18.56 5.42 8.33
CA LEU A 198 17.27 5.52 9.00
C LEU A 198 16.84 6.98 9.07
N VAL A 199 15.58 7.24 8.75
CA VAL A 199 14.98 8.57 8.87
C VAL A 199 13.87 8.50 9.91
N SER A 200 13.85 9.47 10.82
CA SER A 200 12.85 9.57 11.88
C SER A 200 12.16 10.92 11.87
N GLY A 201 10.86 10.93 12.12
CA GLY A 201 10.07 12.14 12.34
C GLY A 201 9.51 12.20 13.76
N SER A 202 9.59 13.36 14.40
CA SER A 202 9.17 13.55 15.79
C SER A 202 8.20 14.71 15.97
N TRP A 203 7.51 14.70 17.11
CA TRP A 203 6.73 15.82 17.60
C TRP A 203 7.57 17.03 18.02
N ASP A 204 8.91 16.92 18.01
CA ASP A 204 9.82 18.07 18.18
C ASP A 204 9.96 18.93 16.92
N ASN A 205 9.10 18.69 15.93
CA ASN A 205 9.03 19.37 14.64
C ASN A 205 10.23 19.08 13.70
N THR A 206 11.12 18.15 14.07
CA THR A 206 12.29 17.81 13.26
C THR A 206 12.16 16.45 12.59
N VAL A 207 12.85 16.32 11.47
CA VAL A 207 13.22 15.03 10.89
C VAL A 207 14.70 14.81 11.13
N LYS A 208 15.11 13.61 11.52
CA LYS A 208 16.52 13.25 11.72
C LYS A 208 16.92 12.10 10.82
N VAL A 209 18.12 12.19 10.27
CA VAL A 209 18.73 11.18 9.41
C VAL A 209 19.89 10.56 10.17
N TRP A 210 19.92 9.23 10.24
CA TRP A 210 20.85 8.46 11.04
C TRP A 210 21.56 7.43 10.17
N ASN A 211 22.83 7.19 10.45
CA ASN A 211 23.50 5.99 9.96
C ASN A 211 22.98 4.80 10.78
N LEU A 212 22.34 3.83 10.13
CA LEU A 212 21.73 2.70 10.82
C LEU A 212 22.77 1.80 11.49
N THR A 213 23.93 1.62 10.86
CA THR A 213 25.01 0.76 11.36
C THR A 213 25.70 1.36 12.59
N THR A 214 26.10 2.62 12.52
CA THR A 214 26.86 3.28 13.61
C THR A 214 25.94 3.92 14.65
N GLY A 215 24.69 4.20 14.30
CA GLY A 215 23.75 4.97 15.12
C GLY A 215 24.05 6.46 15.18
N GLN A 216 24.98 6.97 14.35
CA GLN A 216 25.33 8.38 14.35
C GLN A 216 24.25 9.22 13.66
N LEU A 217 23.96 10.37 14.24
CA LEU A 217 23.13 11.40 13.62
C LEU A 217 23.90 12.05 12.47
N ILE A 218 23.35 11.99 11.26
CA ILE A 218 23.92 12.59 10.06
C ILE A 218 23.36 14.01 9.88
N HIS A 219 22.02 14.13 9.84
CA HIS A 219 21.33 15.40 9.60
C HIS A 219 20.20 15.62 10.60
N THR A 220 19.98 16.89 10.96
CA THR A 220 18.72 17.36 11.55
C THR A 220 18.06 18.32 10.56
N LEU A 221 16.93 17.90 10.01
CA LEU A 221 16.16 18.67 9.04
C LEU A 221 15.11 19.48 9.79
N SER A 222 15.38 20.78 9.91
CA SER A 222 14.50 21.76 10.55
C SER A 222 13.76 22.57 9.50
N GLY A 223 12.46 22.76 9.69
CA GLY A 223 11.65 23.59 8.80
C GLY A 223 10.15 23.38 8.90
N HIS A 224 9.70 22.26 9.48
CA HIS A 224 8.29 22.13 9.91
C HIS A 224 8.03 22.99 11.15
N GLU A 225 6.85 23.58 11.23
CA GLU A 225 6.45 24.47 12.34
C GLU A 225 5.74 23.70 13.47
N LYS A 226 5.32 22.46 13.18
CA LYS A 226 4.65 21.57 14.11
C LYS A 226 5.11 20.12 13.91
N GLY A 227 4.67 19.24 14.82
CA GLY A 227 5.14 17.86 14.88
C GLY A 227 5.00 17.10 13.56
N VAL A 228 6.05 16.34 13.24
CA VAL A 228 6.11 15.48 12.04
C VAL A 228 5.30 14.22 12.29
N TYR A 229 4.41 13.90 11.36
CA TYR A 229 3.55 12.71 11.44
C TYR A 229 4.07 11.53 10.63
N SER A 230 4.59 11.75 9.43
CA SER A 230 5.03 10.66 8.55
C SER A 230 6.30 11.05 7.82
N VAL A 231 7.19 10.06 7.62
CA VAL A 231 8.38 10.18 6.77
C VAL A 231 8.42 9.02 5.78
N ALA A 232 8.97 9.27 4.60
CA ALA A 232 9.25 8.25 3.60
C ALA A 232 10.57 8.56 2.88
N ILE A 233 11.27 7.54 2.42
CA ILE A 233 12.49 7.64 1.62
C ILE A 233 12.15 7.17 0.21
N SER A 234 12.58 7.89 -0.82
CA SER A 234 12.41 7.45 -2.20
C SER A 234 13.20 6.17 -2.46
N PRO A 235 12.72 5.26 -3.35
CA PRO A 235 13.40 3.99 -3.63
C PRO A 235 14.85 4.15 -4.13
N ASP A 236 15.15 5.26 -4.82
CA ASP A 236 16.50 5.62 -5.28
C ASP A 236 17.44 6.14 -4.17
N GLY A 237 16.93 6.31 -2.94
CA GLY A 237 17.68 6.78 -1.78
C GLY A 237 18.04 8.27 -1.82
N GLN A 238 17.47 9.07 -2.72
CA GLN A 238 17.89 10.48 -2.91
C GLN A 238 17.02 11.49 -2.19
N THR A 239 15.74 11.17 -1.97
CA THR A 239 14.74 12.11 -1.46
C THR A 239 14.08 11.61 -0.18
N ILE A 240 13.93 12.50 0.79
CA ILE A 240 13.10 12.28 1.97
C ILE A 240 11.83 13.10 1.80
N ALA A 241 10.68 12.49 2.04
CA ALA A 241 9.40 13.20 2.18
C ALA A 241 8.99 13.21 3.66
N SER A 242 8.55 14.35 4.16
CA SER A 242 8.02 14.48 5.53
C SER A 242 6.69 15.24 5.54
N SER A 243 5.75 14.81 6.37
CA SER A 243 4.47 15.48 6.56
C SER A 243 4.26 15.90 8.00
N SER A 244 3.49 16.97 8.21
CA SER A 244 3.34 17.56 9.53
C SER A 244 1.91 17.98 9.87
N HIS A 245 1.71 18.19 11.17
CA HIS A 245 0.57 18.90 11.74
C HIS A 245 0.45 20.35 11.21
N ASP A 246 1.52 20.93 10.66
CA ASP A 246 1.50 22.25 10.02
C ASP A 246 0.81 22.29 8.64
N THR A 247 0.23 21.16 8.20
CA THR A 247 -0.47 20.97 6.91
C THR A 247 0.42 20.94 5.67
N THR A 248 1.74 21.03 5.85
CA THR A 248 2.71 20.98 4.75
C THR A 248 3.32 19.60 4.59
N ILE A 249 3.85 19.37 3.39
CA ILE A 249 4.76 18.28 3.09
C ILE A 249 6.08 18.92 2.67
N LYS A 250 7.21 18.39 3.12
CA LYS A 250 8.54 18.85 2.72
C LYS A 250 9.31 17.72 2.06
N LEU A 251 9.95 18.04 0.94
CA LEU A 251 10.87 17.16 0.23
C LEU A 251 12.28 17.64 0.49
N TRP A 252 13.15 16.73 0.90
CA TRP A 252 14.54 17.03 1.28
C TRP A 252 15.48 16.15 0.49
N ASN A 253 16.67 16.66 0.19
CA ASN A 253 17.76 15.85 -0.32
C ASN A 253 18.31 15.00 0.83
N LEU A 254 18.33 13.67 0.67
CA LEU A 254 18.79 12.76 1.72
C LEU A 254 20.28 12.94 2.04
N ASN A 255 21.10 13.24 1.05
CA ASN A 255 22.56 13.34 1.18
C ASN A 255 22.99 14.68 1.78
N THR A 256 22.39 15.78 1.33
CA THR A 256 22.77 17.14 1.78
C THR A 256 21.94 17.64 2.96
N GLY A 257 20.75 17.08 3.18
CA GLY A 257 19.79 17.58 4.16
C GLY A 257 19.05 18.86 3.73
N GLU A 258 19.26 19.32 2.50
CA GLU A 258 18.65 20.56 2.00
C GLU A 258 17.17 20.38 1.66
N LEU A 259 16.37 21.41 1.94
CA LEU A 259 14.96 21.46 1.54
C LEU A 259 14.85 21.70 0.04
N LEU A 260 14.27 20.76 -0.70
CA LEU A 260 14.02 20.83 -2.13
C LEU A 260 12.69 21.53 -2.45
N HIS A 261 11.61 21.07 -1.81
CA HIS A 261 10.27 21.58 -2.05
C HIS A 261 9.45 21.63 -0.76
N THR A 262 8.55 22.60 -0.66
CA THR A 262 7.44 22.59 0.30
C THR A 262 6.13 22.49 -0.47
N LEU A 263 5.43 21.37 -0.32
CA LEU A 263 4.14 21.12 -0.98
C LEU A 263 3.02 21.62 -0.07
N THR A 264 2.24 22.54 -0.59
CA THR A 264 1.10 23.17 0.10
C THR A 264 -0.21 22.86 -0.62
N GLY A 265 -1.34 22.97 0.07
CA GLY A 265 -2.67 22.71 -0.50
C GLY A 265 -3.46 21.62 0.24
N ASN A 266 -2.91 21.07 1.32
CA ASN A 266 -3.69 20.29 2.27
C ASN A 266 -4.42 21.23 3.24
N LEU A 267 -5.72 21.04 3.40
CA LEU A 267 -6.56 21.87 4.28
C LEU A 267 -6.55 21.40 5.74
N ARG A 268 -5.99 20.22 5.99
CA ARG A 268 -5.89 19.59 7.31
C ARG A 268 -4.48 19.03 7.49
N GLN A 269 -4.15 18.70 8.73
CA GLN A 269 -2.94 17.98 9.10
C GLN A 269 -2.71 16.74 8.22
N VAL A 270 -1.47 16.55 7.75
CA VAL A 270 -1.10 15.46 6.86
C VAL A 270 -0.49 14.35 7.69
N ARG A 271 -1.27 13.29 7.94
CA ARG A 271 -0.93 12.22 8.89
C ARG A 271 -0.18 11.05 8.27
N ALA A 272 -0.34 10.85 6.97
CA ALA A 272 0.22 9.73 6.24
C ALA A 272 0.96 10.21 4.98
N LEU A 273 2.10 9.58 4.71
CA LEU A 273 2.85 9.69 3.46
C LEU A 273 3.31 8.32 2.99
N THR A 274 3.41 8.14 1.69
CA THR A 274 4.11 7.01 1.07
C THR A 274 4.57 7.41 -0.34
N ILE A 275 5.71 6.89 -0.78
CA ILE A 275 6.28 7.12 -2.11
C ILE A 275 6.02 5.88 -2.97
N SER A 276 5.67 6.09 -4.24
CA SER A 276 5.44 5.00 -5.19
C SER A 276 6.71 4.16 -5.40
N PRO A 277 6.58 2.86 -5.74
CA PRO A 277 7.73 1.99 -5.97
C PRO A 277 8.69 2.46 -7.07
N ASP A 278 8.21 3.26 -8.03
CA ASP A 278 9.03 3.88 -9.08
C ASP A 278 9.73 5.19 -8.65
N GLY A 279 9.44 5.68 -7.44
CA GLY A 279 9.99 6.91 -6.89
C GLY A 279 9.48 8.21 -7.51
N GLN A 280 8.50 8.17 -8.40
CA GLN A 280 8.06 9.35 -9.15
C GLN A 280 6.90 10.11 -8.47
N THR A 281 6.10 9.40 -7.69
CA THR A 281 4.85 9.91 -7.12
C THR A 281 4.87 9.79 -5.59
N LEU A 282 4.36 10.81 -4.91
CA LEU A 282 4.11 10.80 -3.48
C LEU A 282 2.60 10.79 -3.23
N ALA A 283 2.11 9.88 -2.39
CA ALA A 283 0.76 9.95 -1.86
C ALA A 283 0.76 10.55 -0.45
N SER A 284 -0.18 11.47 -0.19
CA SER A 284 -0.35 12.09 1.12
C SER A 284 -1.78 11.99 1.61
N GLY A 285 -1.96 11.65 2.88
CA GLY A 285 -3.25 11.48 3.53
C GLY A 285 -3.48 12.53 4.62
N GLY A 286 -4.53 13.33 4.47
CA GLY A 286 -5.01 14.27 5.46
C GLY A 286 -6.52 14.15 5.59
N GLY A 287 -7.28 15.15 5.10
CA GLY A 287 -8.71 15.00 4.87
C GLY A 287 -9.02 14.18 3.62
N ASP A 288 -8.39 14.55 2.51
CA ASP A 288 -8.37 13.78 1.27
C ASP A 288 -7.02 13.08 1.09
N ILE A 289 -6.95 12.21 0.08
CA ILE A 289 -5.69 11.66 -0.41
C ILE A 289 -5.26 12.50 -1.62
N LYS A 290 -3.99 12.91 -1.66
CA LYS A 290 -3.41 13.67 -2.78
C LYS A 290 -2.20 12.93 -3.33
N LEU A 291 -2.06 12.92 -4.66
CA LEU A 291 -0.87 12.45 -5.36
C LEU A 291 -0.09 13.63 -5.89
N TRP A 292 1.21 13.62 -5.65
CA TRP A 292 2.13 14.67 -6.04
C TRP A 292 3.24 14.10 -6.91
N ASN A 293 3.67 14.85 -7.90
CA ASN A 293 4.88 14.54 -8.64
C ASN A 293 6.08 14.97 -7.80
N ILE A 294 6.98 14.05 -7.45
CA ILE A 294 8.10 14.35 -6.54
C ILE A 294 9.09 15.33 -7.16
N LYS A 295 9.34 15.24 -8.46
CA LYS A 295 10.32 16.07 -9.17
C LYS A 295 9.87 17.52 -9.34
N THR A 296 8.58 17.75 -9.56
CA THR A 296 8.03 19.08 -9.85
C THR A 296 7.33 19.70 -8.65
N GLY A 297 6.91 18.88 -7.68
CA GLY A 297 6.06 19.30 -6.56
C GLY A 297 4.60 19.55 -6.94
N GLU A 298 4.20 19.25 -8.18
CA GLU A 298 2.85 19.51 -8.66
C GLU A 298 1.85 18.46 -8.18
N LEU A 299 0.62 18.91 -7.90
CA LEU A 299 -0.50 18.03 -7.57
C LEU A 299 -1.00 17.31 -8.84
N ILE A 300 -0.92 15.98 -8.85
CA ILE A 300 -1.38 15.13 -9.95
C ILE A 300 -2.89 14.84 -9.83
N ARG A 301 -3.34 14.43 -8.63
CA ARG A 301 -4.71 13.95 -8.40
C ARG A 301 -5.12 14.08 -6.95
N THR A 302 -6.41 14.27 -6.71
CA THR A 302 -7.02 14.15 -5.38
C THR A 302 -8.06 13.01 -5.39
N PHE A 303 -8.04 12.17 -4.37
CA PHE A 303 -9.07 11.16 -4.11
C PHE A 303 -9.83 11.55 -2.86
N SER A 304 -11.16 11.62 -3.00
CA SER A 304 -12.09 11.90 -1.91
C SER A 304 -12.97 10.67 -1.68
N GLY A 305 -13.23 10.37 -0.41
CA GLY A 305 -14.10 9.25 -0.04
C GLY A 305 -13.95 8.80 1.41
N HIS A 306 -12.85 9.13 2.07
CA HIS A 306 -12.76 9.02 3.53
C HIS A 306 -13.56 10.13 4.20
N THR A 307 -14.34 9.78 5.22
CA THR A 307 -15.13 10.73 6.02
C THR A 307 -14.34 11.28 7.21
N ASN A 308 -13.28 10.58 7.60
CA ASN A 308 -12.37 10.92 8.68
C ASN A 308 -10.95 11.16 8.13
N LEU A 309 -10.03 11.55 9.01
CA LEU A 309 -8.64 11.73 8.62
C LEU A 309 -8.05 10.41 8.12
N VAL A 310 -7.31 10.47 7.02
CA VAL A 310 -6.50 9.36 6.53
C VAL A 310 -5.30 9.21 7.46
N LEU A 311 -5.15 8.03 8.07
CA LEU A 311 -4.17 7.75 9.12
C LEU A 311 -2.92 7.03 8.59
N ALA A 312 -3.08 6.17 7.59
CA ALA A 312 -1.97 5.51 6.89
C ALA A 312 -2.26 5.33 5.39
N LEU A 313 -1.19 5.17 4.62
CA LEU A 313 -1.20 4.94 3.18
C LEU A 313 -0.13 3.91 2.83
N ALA A 314 -0.41 3.06 1.86
CA ALA A 314 0.57 2.12 1.31
C ALA A 314 0.31 1.89 -0.18
N PHE A 315 1.31 2.09 -1.03
CA PHE A 315 1.26 1.64 -2.42
C PHE A 315 1.37 0.11 -2.49
N SER A 316 0.69 -0.50 -3.45
CA SER A 316 1.01 -1.88 -3.82
C SER A 316 2.41 -1.96 -4.43
N PRO A 317 3.12 -3.10 -4.32
CA PRO A 317 4.49 -3.24 -4.84
C PRO A 317 4.61 -2.99 -6.36
N ASP A 318 3.54 -3.26 -7.12
CA ASP A 318 3.45 -2.99 -8.56
C ASP A 318 3.14 -1.53 -8.91
N GLY A 319 2.86 -0.68 -7.91
CA GLY A 319 2.49 0.72 -8.08
C GLY A 319 1.11 0.97 -8.68
N GLN A 320 0.28 -0.06 -8.89
CA GLN A 320 -1.02 0.07 -9.55
C GLN A 320 -2.16 0.44 -8.59
N MET A 321 -2.02 0.13 -7.30
CA MET A 321 -3.01 0.38 -6.26
C MET A 321 -2.45 1.22 -5.11
N LEU A 322 -3.37 1.87 -4.42
CA LEU A 322 -3.10 2.56 -3.16
C LEU A 322 -4.08 2.06 -2.11
N ALA A 323 -3.57 1.55 -0.99
CA ALA A 323 -4.35 1.33 0.21
C ALA A 323 -4.31 2.59 1.08
N SER A 324 -5.43 2.87 1.73
CA SER A 324 -5.57 4.00 2.65
C SER A 324 -6.43 3.60 3.83
N SER A 325 -6.07 4.07 5.01
CA SER A 325 -6.79 3.72 6.23
C SER A 325 -7.33 4.94 6.95
N SER A 326 -8.49 4.78 7.56
CA SER A 326 -9.09 5.71 8.51
C SER A 326 -9.84 4.87 9.57
N ARG A 327 -11.17 4.93 9.64
CA ARG A 327 -11.98 3.91 10.34
C ARG A 327 -12.26 2.69 9.48
N ASP A 328 -12.16 2.85 8.17
CA ASP A 328 -12.20 1.77 7.20
C ASP A 328 -10.87 1.74 6.42
N ILE A 329 -10.66 0.69 5.63
CA ILE A 329 -9.55 0.57 4.69
C ILE A 329 -10.13 0.66 3.29
N LYS A 330 -9.62 1.57 2.47
CA LYS A 330 -10.02 1.74 1.07
C LYS A 330 -8.87 1.40 0.13
N LEU A 331 -9.16 0.57 -0.86
CA LEU A 331 -8.25 0.27 -1.97
C LEU A 331 -8.64 1.06 -3.21
N TRP A 332 -7.69 1.79 -3.77
CA TRP A 332 -7.87 2.66 -4.92
C TRP A 332 -7.05 2.15 -6.11
N ASN A 333 -7.64 2.22 -7.30
CA ASN A 333 -6.91 2.02 -8.55
C ASN A 333 -6.32 3.38 -9.00
N LEU A 334 -5.00 3.44 -9.13
CA LEU A 334 -4.30 4.70 -9.38
C LEU A 334 -4.46 5.21 -10.82
N GLN A 335 -4.59 4.30 -11.78
CA GLN A 335 -4.76 4.64 -13.18
C GLN A 335 -6.14 5.26 -13.47
N THR A 336 -7.20 4.63 -12.95
CA THR A 336 -8.59 5.08 -13.17
C THR A 336 -9.02 6.14 -12.17
N GLY A 337 -8.44 6.15 -10.98
CA GLY A 337 -8.88 6.99 -9.87
C GLY A 337 -10.05 6.41 -9.06
N LYS A 338 -10.50 5.19 -9.36
CA LYS A 338 -11.72 4.61 -8.77
C LYS A 338 -11.41 3.77 -7.53
N LEU A 339 -12.38 3.74 -6.61
CA LEU A 339 -12.39 2.85 -5.46
C LEU A 339 -12.62 1.40 -5.93
N ILE A 340 -11.73 0.50 -5.53
CA ILE A 340 -11.80 -0.94 -5.78
C ILE A 340 -12.67 -1.61 -4.72
N ASN A 341 -12.31 -1.44 -3.45
CA ASN A 341 -13.03 -2.02 -2.32
C ASN A 341 -12.90 -1.17 -1.03
N THR A 342 -13.80 -1.40 -0.08
CA THR A 342 -13.76 -0.87 1.29
C THR A 342 -13.88 -2.02 2.29
N PHE A 343 -12.97 -2.09 3.26
CA PHE A 343 -13.00 -3.05 4.35
C PHE A 343 -13.28 -2.30 5.66
N SER A 344 -14.32 -2.73 6.39
CA SER A 344 -14.80 -2.05 7.60
C SER A 344 -14.85 -2.99 8.81
N GLU A 345 -14.01 -4.02 8.82
CA GLU A 345 -14.00 -5.05 9.86
C GLU A 345 -13.41 -4.56 11.20
N HIS A 346 -12.55 -3.53 11.17
CA HIS A 346 -12.05 -2.92 12.40
C HIS A 346 -13.15 -2.10 13.08
N SER A 347 -13.23 -2.20 14.40
CA SER A 347 -14.16 -1.42 15.21
C SER A 347 -13.56 -0.09 15.69
N GLY A 348 -12.25 0.09 15.51
CA GLY A 348 -11.48 1.27 15.87
C GLY A 348 -10.81 1.97 14.68
N ASP A 349 -10.08 3.04 14.97
CA ASP A 349 -9.25 3.72 13.97
C ASP A 349 -8.10 2.80 13.54
N VAL A 350 -7.94 2.59 12.23
CA VAL A 350 -6.86 1.83 11.61
C VAL A 350 -5.63 2.72 11.46
N SER A 351 -4.67 2.55 12.37
CA SER A 351 -3.52 3.42 12.55
C SER A 351 -2.40 3.18 11.54
N SER A 352 -2.29 1.96 11.01
CA SER A 352 -1.20 1.54 10.12
C SER A 352 -1.66 0.45 9.17
N ILE A 353 -1.13 0.47 7.96
CA ILE A 353 -1.35 -0.56 6.93
C ILE A 353 -0.04 -0.84 6.19
N ALA A 354 0.13 -2.07 5.69
CA ALA A 354 1.27 -2.44 4.86
C ALA A 354 0.91 -3.55 3.88
N PHE A 355 1.33 -3.43 2.63
CA PHE A 355 1.29 -4.55 1.69
C PHE A 355 2.45 -5.51 1.92
N SER A 356 2.24 -6.80 1.69
CA SER A 356 3.33 -7.75 1.53
C SER A 356 4.15 -7.43 0.27
N PRO A 357 5.45 -7.77 0.25
CA PRO A 357 6.30 -7.64 -0.93
C PRO A 357 5.75 -8.24 -2.22
N ASP A 358 4.97 -9.33 -2.16
CA ASP A 358 4.31 -9.92 -3.33
C ASP A 358 2.98 -9.26 -3.73
N GLY A 359 2.50 -8.30 -2.93
CA GLY A 359 1.24 -7.59 -3.13
C GLY A 359 -0.01 -8.44 -2.95
N ARG A 360 0.07 -9.64 -2.39
CA ARG A 360 -1.07 -10.55 -2.17
C ARG A 360 -1.70 -10.43 -0.78
N THR A 361 -0.98 -9.86 0.17
CA THR A 361 -1.43 -9.64 1.54
C THR A 361 -1.44 -8.16 1.86
N LEU A 362 -2.47 -7.70 2.57
CA LEU A 362 -2.53 -6.39 3.19
C LEU A 362 -2.73 -6.60 4.69
N VAL A 363 -1.84 -6.04 5.50
CA VAL A 363 -1.99 -6.07 6.97
C VAL A 363 -2.42 -4.70 7.46
N SER A 364 -3.25 -4.69 8.50
CA SER A 364 -3.69 -3.48 9.18
C SER A 364 -3.61 -3.64 10.69
N GLY A 365 -3.14 -2.59 11.37
CA GLY A 365 -3.17 -2.48 12.83
C GLY A 365 -4.14 -1.37 13.24
N SER A 366 -4.87 -1.59 14.34
CA SER A 366 -5.94 -0.71 14.77
C SER A 366 -5.94 -0.44 16.27
N LYS A 367 -6.64 0.63 16.66
CA LYS A 367 -6.91 0.98 18.06
C LYS A 367 -7.93 0.06 18.74
N ASP A 368 -8.55 -0.86 18.01
CA ASP A 368 -9.34 -1.95 18.60
C ASP A 368 -8.48 -3.12 19.08
N GLU A 369 -7.15 -2.94 19.13
CA GLU A 369 -6.17 -3.90 19.64
C GLU A 369 -6.01 -5.15 18.74
N THR A 370 -6.51 -5.08 17.50
CA THR A 370 -6.41 -6.19 16.55
C THR A 370 -5.51 -5.85 15.36
N ILE A 371 -4.91 -6.91 14.80
CA ILE A 371 -4.31 -6.88 13.47
C ILE A 371 -5.23 -7.68 12.54
N HIS A 372 -5.59 -7.12 11.39
CA HIS A 372 -6.20 -7.91 10.33
C HIS A 372 -5.17 -8.23 9.24
N ILE A 373 -5.14 -9.48 8.81
CA ILE A 373 -4.40 -9.96 7.64
C ILE A 373 -5.43 -10.26 6.55
N LEU A 374 -5.41 -9.46 5.50
CA LEU A 374 -6.28 -9.53 4.34
C LEU A 374 -5.52 -10.22 3.20
N GLN A 375 -5.95 -11.41 2.80
CA GLN A 375 -5.35 -12.20 1.72
C GLN A 375 -6.34 -12.34 0.55
N ARG A 376 -5.86 -12.11 -0.66
CA ARG A 376 -6.63 -12.25 -1.90
C ARG A 376 -6.42 -13.59 -2.59
#